data_AF-A0A924LUZ9-F1
#
_entry.id   AF-A0A924LUZ9-F1
#
_cell.length_a   1.000
_cell.length_b   1.000
_cell.length_c   1.000
_cell.angle_alpha   90.00
_cell.angle_beta   90.00
_cell.angle_gamma   90.00
#
_symmetry.space_group_name_H-M   'P 1'
#
loop_
_entity.id
_entity.type
_entity.pdbx_description
1 polymer ?
#
loop_
_entity_poly.entity_id
_entity_poly.type
_entity_poly.pdbx_seq_one_letter_code
_entity_poly.pdbx_strand_id
1 'polypeptide(L)' 'NPSEVYTELEHIGREEILRSGGSLSHHHGVGKHRQGFLPQVVSAGTLACNDALKRAVDPTDIFGIGNLHPVVDA' A
#
# COMPACT_ATOMS: atom_id res chain seq x y z
N ASN A 1 11.64 -14.53 16.48
CA ASN A 1 11.24 -13.23 17.07
C ASN A 1 9.72 -13.10 16.93
N PRO A 2 8.92 -12.94 18.01
CA PRO A 2 7.46 -12.92 17.92
C PRO A 2 6.90 -11.87 16.94
N SER A 3 7.53 -10.69 16.85
CA SER A 3 7.09 -9.62 15.95
C SER A 3 7.27 -10.01 14.48
N GLU A 4 8.39 -10.64 14.12
CA GLU A 4 8.64 -11.11 12.75
C GLU A 4 7.62 -12.18 12.35
N VAL A 5 7.37 -13.16 13.22
CA VAL A 5 6.39 -14.24 12.96
C VAL A 5 4.99 -13.66 12.77
N TYR A 6 4.58 -12.68 13.60
CA TYR A 6 3.30 -12.00 13.41
C TYR A 6 3.21 -11.28 12.07
N THR A 7 4.25 -10.53 11.70
CA THR A 7 4.29 -9.79 10.43
C THR A 7 4.20 -10.74 9.23
N GLU A 8 4.92 -11.86 9.27
CA GLU A 8 4.86 -12.88 8.22
C GLU A 8 3.45 -13.48 8.10
N LEU A 9 2.85 -13.88 9.22
CA LEU A 9 1.49 -14.44 9.22
C LEU A 9 0.43 -13.44 8.75
N GLU A 10 0.55 -12.15 9.10
CA GLU A 10 -0.38 -11.12 8.61
C GLU A 10 -0.23 -10.91 7.10
N HIS A 11 1.01 -10.95 6.58
CA HIS A 11 1.28 -10.82 5.15
C HIS A 11 0.67 -12.00 4.36
N ILE A 12 0.94 -13.24 4.79
CA ILE A 12 0.38 -14.45 4.18
C ILE A 12 -1.16 -14.44 4.25
N GLY A 13 -1.72 -14.04 5.40
CA GLY A 13 -3.16 -13.88 5.55
C GLY A 13 -3.73 -12.86 4.56
N ARG A 14 -3.00 -11.78 4.27
CA ARG A 14 -3.42 -10.78 3.27
C ARG A 14 -3.39 -11.34 1.86
N GLU A 15 -2.33 -12.04 1.49
CA GLU A 15 -2.22 -12.68 0.18
C GLU A 15 -3.41 -13.61 -0.06
N GLU A 16 -3.77 -14.45 0.91
CA GLU A 16 -4.86 -15.40 0.74
C GLU A 16 -6.23 -14.73 0.63
N ILE A 17 -6.45 -13.61 1.36
CA ILE A 17 -7.65 -12.79 1.19
C ILE A 17 -7.76 -12.28 -0.26
N LEU A 18 -6.68 -11.76 -0.82
CA LEU A 18 -6.67 -11.26 -2.20
C LEU A 18 -6.86 -12.39 -3.22
N ARG A 19 -6.18 -13.53 -3.03
CA ARG A 19 -6.34 -14.72 -3.89
C ARG A 19 -7.76 -15.27 -3.87
N SER A 20 -8.45 -15.13 -2.74
CA SER A 20 -9.85 -15.52 -2.56
C SER A 20 -10.86 -14.48 -3.11
N GLY A 21 -10.40 -13.40 -3.73
CA GLY A 21 -11.26 -12.34 -4.28
C GLY A 21 -11.73 -11.30 -3.27
N GLY A 22 -11.16 -11.29 -2.06
CA GLY A 22 -11.39 -10.26 -1.06
C GLY A 22 -10.71 -8.93 -1.41
N SER A 23 -11.16 -7.85 -0.79
CA SER A 23 -10.51 -6.54 -0.92
C SER A 23 -9.27 -6.41 -0.02
N LEU A 24 -8.32 -5.54 -0.40
CA LEU A 24 -7.11 -5.24 0.40
C LEU A 24 -7.46 -4.74 1.81
N SER A 25 -8.48 -3.89 1.91
CA SER A 25 -8.94 -3.29 3.15
C SER A 25 -10.36 -2.76 2.97
N HIS A 26 -11.25 -3.03 3.93
CA HIS A 26 -12.61 -2.51 3.91
C HIS A 26 -12.67 -1.06 4.42
N HIS A 27 -12.04 -0.76 5.56
CA HIS A 27 -12.06 0.57 6.18
C HIS A 27 -10.78 0.96 6.92
N HIS A 28 -9.89 0.02 7.27
CA HIS A 28 -8.62 0.35 7.93
C HIS A 28 -7.63 1.11 7.03
N GLY A 29 -7.90 1.17 5.73
CA GLY A 29 -7.00 1.76 4.74
C GLY A 29 -5.74 0.94 4.50
N VAL A 30 -4.78 1.57 3.80
CA VAL A 30 -3.55 0.93 3.33
C VAL A 30 -2.35 1.31 4.19
N GLY A 31 -2.15 2.63 4.43
CA GLY A 31 -0.96 3.14 5.11
C GLY A 31 0.33 2.70 4.42
N LYS A 32 1.42 2.59 5.18
CA LYS A 32 2.63 1.88 4.75
C LYS A 32 2.48 0.35 4.83
N HIS A 33 1.70 -0.10 5.81
CA HIS A 33 1.54 -1.52 6.15
C HIS A 33 1.10 -2.39 4.97
N ARG A 34 0.19 -1.88 4.13
CA ARG A 34 -0.39 -2.65 3.02
C ARG A 34 0.03 -2.14 1.63
N GLN A 35 0.95 -1.18 1.55
CA GLN A 35 1.25 -0.52 0.27
C GLN A 35 1.94 -1.43 -0.74
N GLY A 36 2.65 -2.47 -0.27
CA GLY A 36 3.25 -3.50 -1.14
C GLY A 36 2.23 -4.30 -1.95
N PHE A 37 0.96 -4.34 -1.51
CA PHE A 37 -0.12 -5.00 -2.23
C PHE A 37 -0.80 -4.10 -3.27
N LEU A 38 -0.54 -2.79 -3.26
CA LEU A 38 -1.21 -1.84 -4.17
C LEU A 38 -1.10 -2.24 -5.65
N PRO A 39 0.07 -2.66 -6.17
CA PRO A 39 0.19 -3.07 -7.58
C PRO A 39 -0.72 -4.25 -7.98
N GLN A 40 -1.19 -5.04 -7.01
CA GLN A 40 -2.08 -6.17 -7.25
C GLN A 40 -3.56 -5.76 -7.29
N VAL A 41 -3.92 -4.61 -6.70
CA VAL A 41 -5.33 -4.22 -6.49
C VAL A 41 -5.73 -2.91 -7.16
N VAL A 42 -4.76 -2.11 -7.61
CA VAL A 42 -5.01 -0.87 -8.38
C VAL A 42 -4.14 -0.84 -9.63
N SER A 43 -4.66 -0.21 -10.69
CA SER A 43 -3.94 -0.10 -11.96
C SER A 43 -2.71 0.81 -11.84
N ALA A 44 -1.69 0.57 -12.67
CA ALA A 44 -0.51 1.44 -12.76
C ALA A 44 -0.89 2.91 -13.08
N GLY A 45 -1.92 3.13 -13.90
CA GLY A 45 -2.42 4.47 -14.21
C GLY A 45 -3.02 5.17 -13.00
N THR A 46 -3.73 4.44 -12.14
CA THR A 46 -4.28 4.97 -10.87
C THR A 46 -3.15 5.40 -9.93
N LEU A 47 -2.10 4.58 -9.80
CA LEU A 47 -0.92 4.91 -9.00
C LEU A 47 -0.21 6.15 -9.52
N ALA A 48 0.03 6.23 -10.84
CA ALA A 48 0.64 7.40 -11.45
C ALA A 48 -0.19 8.67 -11.26
N CYS A 49 -1.53 8.56 -11.34
CA CYS A 49 -2.44 9.68 -11.07
C CYS A 49 -2.34 10.16 -9.62
N ASN A 50 -2.31 9.25 -8.65
CA ASN A 50 -2.11 9.58 -7.23
C ASN A 50 -0.79 10.31 -6.99
N ASP A 51 0.30 9.82 -7.58
CA ASP A 51 1.62 10.45 -7.47
C ASP A 51 1.66 11.85 -8.12
N ALA A 52 1.03 12.01 -9.28
CA ALA A 52 0.91 13.29 -9.95
C ALA A 52 0.09 14.29 -9.12
N LEU A 53 -1.02 13.84 -8.54
CA LEU A 53 -1.85 14.66 -7.65
C LEU A 53 -1.06 15.10 -6.41
N LYS A 54 -0.36 14.18 -5.75
CA LYS A 54 0.48 14.47 -4.59
C LYS A 54 1.53 15.55 -4.92
N ARG A 55 2.26 15.41 -6.02
CA ARG A 55 3.26 16.41 -6.45
C ARG A 55 2.65 17.77 -6.79
N ALA A 56 1.45 17.80 -7.34
CA ALA A 56 0.76 19.04 -7.68
C ALA A 56 0.25 19.79 -6.44
N VAL A 57 -0.27 19.05 -5.45
CA VAL A 57 -0.86 19.63 -4.22
C VAL A 57 0.19 19.94 -3.17
N ASP A 58 1.22 19.10 -3.04
CA ASP A 58 2.26 19.21 -2.01
C ASP A 58 3.66 19.01 -2.62
N PRO A 59 4.14 19.99 -3.41
CA PRO A 59 5.38 19.87 -4.17
C PRO A 59 6.65 19.81 -3.31
N THR A 60 6.58 20.25 -2.05
CA THR A 60 7.70 20.22 -1.09
C THR A 60 7.54 19.12 -0.04
N ASP A 61 6.58 18.21 -0.25
CA ASP A 61 6.30 17.05 0.59
C ASP A 61 6.12 17.34 2.09
N ILE A 62 5.40 18.42 2.43
CA ILE A 62 5.06 18.77 3.82
C ILE A 62 4.26 17.64 4.48
N PHE A 63 3.37 16.99 3.73
CA PHE A 63 2.62 15.80 4.13
C PHE A 63 3.35 14.50 3.72
N GLY A 64 4.65 14.41 4.01
CA GLY A 64 5.56 13.34 3.59
C GLY A 64 5.57 12.08 4.44
N ILE A 65 4.41 11.62 4.93
CA ILE A 65 4.33 10.39 5.74
C ILE A 65 4.58 9.11 4.92
N GLY A 66 4.65 9.22 3.59
CA GLY A 66 4.99 8.13 2.67
C GLY A 66 3.96 7.01 2.61
N ASN A 67 2.67 7.30 2.81
CA ASN A 67 1.59 6.32 2.67
C ASN A 67 1.06 6.32 1.21
N LEU A 68 0.46 5.22 0.76
CA LEU A 68 -0.20 5.09 -0.55
C LEU A 68 0.72 5.18 -1.78
N HIS A 69 2.03 5.07 -1.59
CA HIS A 69 3.00 4.96 -2.67
C HIS A 69 3.51 3.51 -2.72
N PRO A 70 3.54 2.86 -3.89
CA PRO A 70 4.25 1.60 -4.03
C PRO A 70 5.70 1.80 -3.60
N VAL A 71 6.25 0.87 -2.83
CA VAL A 71 7.69 0.85 -2.60
C VAL A 71 8.31 0.48 -3.95
N VAL A 72 8.86 1.47 -4.66
CA VAL A 72 9.91 1.23 -5.63
C VAL A 72 11.15 0.94 -4.81
N ASP A 73 11.76 -0.22 -4.99
CA ASP A 73 13.01 -0.56 -4.31
C ASP A 73 13.99 0.62 -4.41
N ALA A 74 14.58 0.98 -3.25
CA ALA A 74 15.60 2.01 -3.15
C ALA A 74 16.93 1.53 -3.75
#